data_AF-A0AAW5AG07-F1
#
_entry.id   AF-A0AAW5AG07-F1
#
_cell.length_a   1.000
_cell.length_b   1.000
_cell.length_c   1.000
_cell.angle_alpha   90.00
_cell.angle_beta   90.00
_cell.angle_gamma   90.00
#
_symmetry.space_group_name_H-M   'P 1'
#
loop_
_entity.id
_entity.type
_entity.pdbx_description
1 polymer ?
#
loop_
_entity_poly.entity_id
_entity_poly.type
_entity_poly.pdbx_seq_one_letter_code
_entity_poly.pdbx_strand_id
1 'polypeptide(L)'
;MTQTIQPAVKTQTLHKIHLLTDGNAHAFGNSQTPSRVSHALISEAMLPQIRTVATLIAAARHDFCQTSPDIFTEEADFFAARILVLGVRRFHLDITLTPMLKTANRRAQAFAKAHNLSFQAAEIHMSLHNRRPADLLIIETEQPAQTCGNIITDSLNLARSLPQLPL
;
A
#
# COMPACT_ATOMS: atom_id res chain seq x y z
N MET A 1 -36.78 -29.14 -9.38
CA MET A 1 -36.29 -27.75 -9.35
C MET A 1 -34.96 -27.74 -8.62
N THR A 2 -33.85 -27.70 -9.34
CA THR A 2 -32.49 -27.67 -8.79
C THR A 2 -32.13 -26.24 -8.42
N GLN A 3 -32.10 -25.93 -7.12
CA GLN A 3 -31.62 -24.64 -6.61
C GLN A 3 -30.10 -24.54 -6.81
N THR A 4 -29.70 -23.55 -7.59
CA THR A 4 -28.30 -23.15 -7.77
C THR A 4 -27.85 -22.42 -6.50
N ILE A 5 -27.01 -23.06 -5.69
CA ILE A 5 -26.39 -22.42 -4.53
C ILE A 5 -25.35 -21.43 -5.08
N GLN A 6 -25.68 -20.15 -5.10
CA GLN A 6 -24.70 -19.09 -5.33
C GLN A 6 -23.71 -19.08 -4.16
N PRO A 7 -22.39 -19.13 -4.40
CA PRO A 7 -21.42 -19.04 -3.32
C PRO A 7 -21.53 -17.65 -2.66
N ALA A 8 -21.76 -17.64 -1.36
CA ALA A 8 -21.74 -16.42 -0.56
C ALA A 8 -20.36 -15.76 -0.70
N VAL A 9 -20.32 -14.60 -1.36
CA VAL A 9 -19.13 -13.76 -1.40
C VAL A 9 -18.84 -13.35 0.05
N LYS A 10 -17.78 -13.93 0.64
CA LYS A 10 -17.27 -13.47 1.93
C LYS A 10 -16.78 -12.05 1.75
N THR A 11 -17.58 -11.07 2.15
CA THR A 11 -17.14 -9.68 2.25
C THR A 11 -16.12 -9.61 3.39
N GLN A 12 -14.83 -9.73 3.07
CA GLN A 12 -13.77 -9.52 4.05
C GLN A 12 -13.86 -8.07 4.54
N THR A 13 -13.88 -7.88 5.87
CA THR A 13 -13.87 -6.56 6.48
C THR A 13 -12.57 -5.86 6.13
N LEU A 14 -12.67 -4.70 5.49
CA LEU A 14 -11.51 -3.85 5.21
C LEU A 14 -11.33 -2.84 6.34
N HIS A 15 -10.09 -2.69 6.79
CA HIS A 15 -9.69 -1.78 7.85
C HIS A 15 -9.04 -0.54 7.27
N LYS A 16 -9.60 0.63 7.56
CA LYS A 16 -9.02 1.91 7.12
C LYS A 16 -7.85 2.28 8.03
N ILE A 17 -6.71 2.59 7.42
CA ILE A 17 -5.51 3.09 8.10
C ILE A 17 -5.00 4.34 7.41
N HIS A 18 -4.31 5.18 8.18
CA HIS A 18 -3.62 6.36 7.70
C HIS A 18 -2.13 6.04 7.66
N LEU A 19 -1.56 5.94 6.47
CA LEU A 19 -0.15 5.70 6.26
C LEU A 19 0.54 7.04 6.01
N LEU A 20 1.42 7.44 6.92
CA LEU A 20 2.39 8.49 6.67
C LEU A 20 3.44 7.89 5.75
N THR A 21 3.40 8.31 4.48
CA THR A 21 4.32 7.81 3.48
C THR A 21 5.69 8.42 3.73
N ASP A 22 6.71 7.56 3.81
CA ASP A 22 8.09 8.01 3.89
C ASP A 22 8.52 8.52 2.52
N GLY A 23 8.18 9.77 2.24
CA GLY A 23 8.77 10.49 1.13
C GLY A 23 10.24 10.70 1.47
N ASN A 24 11.15 10.12 0.69
CA ASN A 24 12.52 10.67 0.58
C ASN A 24 12.53 12.14 0.07
N ALA A 25 11.37 12.77 -0.08
CA ALA A 25 11.22 14.21 -0.14
C ALA A 25 11.70 14.79 1.20
N HIS A 26 12.88 15.40 1.21
CA HIS A 26 13.33 16.29 2.27
C HIS A 26 12.17 17.23 2.64
N ALA A 27 11.59 17.03 3.81
CA ALA A 27 10.32 17.62 4.22
C ALA A 27 10.32 19.15 4.05
N PHE A 28 9.62 19.64 3.03
CA PHE A 28 9.20 21.05 2.96
C PHE A 28 7.69 21.10 3.13
N GLY A 29 7.27 21.12 4.39
CA GLY A 29 5.88 21.39 4.75
C GLY A 29 5.62 20.96 6.17
N ASN A 30 5.22 21.91 7.02
CA ASN A 30 4.79 21.69 8.41
C ASN A 30 3.88 20.46 8.51
N SER A 31 4.46 19.32 8.90
CA SER A 31 3.73 18.08 9.15
C SER A 31 2.93 18.27 10.43
N GLN A 32 1.79 18.95 10.32
CA GLN A 32 0.79 18.95 11.38
C GLN A 32 0.27 17.52 11.46
N THR A 33 0.70 16.80 12.50
CA THR A 33 0.10 15.54 12.86
C THR A 33 -1.41 15.79 13.03
N PRO A 34 -2.27 15.08 12.27
CA PRO A 34 -3.71 15.31 12.37
C PRO A 34 -4.15 15.09 13.81
N SER A 35 -4.74 16.13 14.42
CA SER A 35 -4.89 16.28 15.88
C SER A 35 -5.84 15.25 16.53
N ARG A 36 -6.49 14.40 15.74
CA ARG A 36 -7.28 13.27 16.22
C ARG A 36 -7.56 12.34 15.05
N VAL A 37 -6.83 11.23 14.96
CA VAL A 37 -7.10 10.22 13.95
C VAL A 37 -8.00 9.16 14.57
N SER A 38 -9.20 8.97 14.04
CA SER A 38 -10.10 7.87 14.45
C SER A 38 -9.64 6.49 13.97
N HIS A 39 -8.57 6.46 13.19
CA HIS A 39 -7.97 5.28 12.56
C HIS A 39 -6.49 5.18 12.94
N ALA A 40 -5.93 3.98 12.87
CA ALA A 40 -4.52 3.77 13.15
C ALA A 40 -3.65 4.63 12.23
N LEU A 41 -2.68 5.35 12.82
CA LEU A 41 -1.70 6.15 12.10
C LEU A 41 -0.39 5.36 12.05
N ILE A 42 0.09 5.09 10.85
CA ILE A 42 1.21 4.19 10.60
C ILE A 42 2.33 4.97 9.91
N SER A 43 3.57 4.79 10.35
CA SER A 43 4.76 5.30 9.67
C SER A 43 5.29 4.26 8.70
N GLU A 44 5.33 4.58 7.41
CA GLU A 44 5.91 3.69 6.39
C GLU A 44 7.40 3.43 6.61
N ALA A 45 8.14 4.38 7.21
CA ALA A 45 9.55 4.21 7.56
C ALA A 45 9.78 3.08 8.58
N MET A 46 8.76 2.71 9.36
CA MET A 46 8.80 1.58 10.29
C MET A 46 8.44 0.23 9.65
N LEU A 47 8.15 0.23 8.35
CA LEU A 47 7.76 -0.93 7.55
C LEU A 47 8.79 -1.15 6.42
N PRO A 48 10.04 -1.50 6.75
CA PRO A 48 11.12 -1.58 5.76
C PRO A 48 10.84 -2.59 4.64
N GLN A 49 9.96 -3.58 4.88
CA GLN A 49 9.56 -4.55 3.88
C GLN A 49 8.94 -3.89 2.64
N ILE A 50 8.25 -2.74 2.80
CA ILE A 50 7.65 -2.02 1.68
C ILE A 50 8.76 -1.49 0.74
N ARG A 51 9.78 -0.85 1.30
CA ARG A 51 10.92 -0.33 0.51
C ARG A 51 11.70 -1.47 -0.15
N THR A 52 11.91 -2.58 0.56
CA THR A 52 12.56 -3.78 0.02
C THR A 52 11.79 -4.34 -1.18
N VAL A 53 10.48 -4.57 -1.03
CA VAL A 53 9.66 -5.13 -2.10
C VAL A 53 9.54 -4.17 -3.29
N ALA A 54 9.40 -2.87 -3.06
CA ALA A 54 9.38 -1.87 -4.14
C ALA A 54 10.68 -1.91 -4.96
N THR A 55 11.82 -2.04 -4.28
CA THR A 55 13.14 -2.14 -4.93
C THR A 55 13.28 -3.45 -5.71
N LEU A 56 12.80 -4.57 -5.17
CA LEU A 56 12.81 -5.86 -5.88
C LEU A 56 11.89 -5.86 -7.10
N ILE A 57 10.72 -5.22 -7.02
CA ILE A 57 9.82 -5.04 -8.17
C ILE A 57 10.51 -4.18 -9.24
N ALA A 58 11.17 -3.09 -8.84
CA ALA A 58 11.93 -2.22 -9.74
C ALA A 58 13.10 -2.95 -10.41
N ALA A 59 13.81 -3.80 -9.67
CA ALA A 59 14.88 -4.64 -10.22
C ALA A 59 14.35 -5.68 -11.21
N ALA A 60 13.24 -6.36 -10.88
CA ALA A 60 12.65 -7.41 -11.72
C ALA A 60 12.14 -6.93 -13.09
N ARG A 61 11.82 -5.64 -13.22
CA ARG A 61 11.42 -5.02 -14.50
C ARG A 61 12.58 -4.44 -15.30
N HIS A 62 13.75 -4.27 -14.69
CA HIS A 62 14.88 -3.61 -15.32
C HIS A 62 15.65 -4.58 -16.23
N ASP A 63 15.96 -4.12 -17.44
CA ASP A 63 16.86 -4.82 -18.35
C ASP A 63 18.31 -4.43 -18.02
N PHE A 64 19.02 -5.34 -17.36
CA PHE A 64 20.42 -5.13 -16.95
C PHE A 64 21.41 -5.09 -18.12
N CYS A 65 20.97 -5.34 -19.36
CA CYS A 65 21.78 -5.11 -20.55
C CYS A 65 21.76 -3.64 -21.02
N GLN A 66 20.98 -2.77 -20.39
CA GLN A 66 20.88 -1.34 -20.73
C GLN A 66 21.56 -0.45 -19.68
N THR A 67 21.73 0.83 -20.02
CA THR A 67 22.25 1.83 -19.07
C THR A 67 21.33 1.94 -17.85
N SER A 68 21.93 1.97 -16.66
CA SER A 68 21.19 2.15 -15.42
C SER A 68 20.45 3.50 -15.42
N PRO A 69 19.16 3.52 -15.04
CA PRO A 69 18.40 4.76 -14.93
C PRO A 69 18.86 5.59 -13.73
N ASP A 70 18.60 6.90 -13.78
CA ASP A 70 18.85 7.81 -12.66
C ASP A 70 17.99 7.47 -11.42
N ILE A 71 16.79 6.92 -11.65
CA ILE A 71 15.86 6.47 -10.61
C ILE A 71 15.38 5.06 -10.96
N PHE A 72 15.71 4.10 -10.11
CA PHE A 72 15.24 2.71 -10.27
C PHE A 72 13.79 2.53 -9.79
N THR A 73 13.45 3.06 -8.62
CA THR A 73 12.15 2.84 -7.99
C THR A 73 11.21 4.01 -8.28
N GLU A 74 10.09 3.72 -8.92
CA GLU A 74 9.03 4.71 -9.23
C GLU A 74 7.88 4.61 -8.23
N GLU A 75 7.02 5.62 -8.17
CA GLU A 75 5.81 5.61 -7.32
C GLU A 75 4.95 4.35 -7.51
N ALA A 76 4.79 3.88 -8.75
CA ALA A 76 4.03 2.67 -9.03
C ALA A 76 4.62 1.41 -8.37
N ASP A 77 5.94 1.38 -8.12
CA ASP A 77 6.60 0.27 -7.41
C ASP A 77 6.26 0.31 -5.91
N PHE A 78 6.18 1.49 -5.31
CA PHE A 78 5.73 1.65 -3.92
C PHE A 78 4.25 1.30 -3.75
N PHE A 79 3.38 1.70 -4.68
CA PHE A 79 1.98 1.25 -4.66
C PHE A 79 1.87 -0.27 -4.80
N ALA A 80 2.65 -0.88 -5.70
CA ALA A 80 2.68 -2.32 -5.87
C ALA A 80 3.14 -3.03 -4.59
N ALA A 81 4.20 -2.53 -3.95
CA ALA A 81 4.70 -3.05 -2.69
C ALA A 81 3.68 -2.95 -1.56
N ARG A 82 2.99 -1.80 -1.41
CA ARG A 82 1.92 -1.63 -0.42
C ARG A 82 0.80 -2.65 -0.63
N ILE A 83 0.39 -2.92 -1.87
CA ILE A 83 -0.63 -3.95 -2.18
C ILE A 83 -0.20 -5.33 -1.69
N LEU A 84 1.05 -5.71 -1.93
CA LEU A 84 1.56 -7.04 -1.57
C LEU A 84 1.86 -7.18 -0.07
N VAL A 85 2.50 -6.18 0.53
CA VAL A 85 2.98 -6.21 1.92
C VAL A 85 1.83 -5.97 2.90
N LEU A 86 0.99 -4.97 2.64
CA LEU A 86 -0.10 -4.59 3.54
C LEU A 86 -1.44 -5.23 3.18
N GLY A 87 -1.53 -5.88 2.01
CA GLY A 87 -2.81 -6.36 1.50
C GLY A 87 -3.78 -5.21 1.21
N VAL A 88 -3.29 -4.08 0.67
CA VAL A 88 -4.16 -2.95 0.34
C VAL A 88 -5.18 -3.39 -0.72
N ARG A 89 -6.45 -3.08 -0.47
CA ARG A 89 -7.56 -3.27 -1.41
C ARG A 89 -8.11 -1.97 -1.94
N ARG A 90 -8.04 -0.89 -1.17
CA ARG A 90 -8.48 0.44 -1.63
C ARG A 90 -7.48 1.52 -1.29
N PHE A 91 -7.20 2.37 -2.28
CA PHE A 91 -6.48 3.61 -2.09
C PHE A 91 -7.46 4.79 -2.18
N HIS A 92 -7.48 5.64 -1.16
CA HIS A 92 -8.28 6.86 -1.13
C HIS A 92 -7.51 7.99 -1.81
N LEU A 93 -7.65 8.06 -3.14
CA LEU A 93 -6.91 8.93 -4.05
C LEU A 93 -7.84 9.72 -4.98
N ASP A 94 -7.26 10.69 -5.68
CA ASP A 94 -7.89 11.33 -6.84
C ASP A 94 -7.94 10.37 -8.04
N ILE A 95 -9.01 10.44 -8.83
CA ILE A 95 -9.22 9.54 -9.98
C ILE A 95 -8.16 9.71 -11.07
N THR A 96 -7.49 10.87 -11.15
CA THR A 96 -6.37 11.12 -12.07
C THR A 96 -5.21 10.14 -11.88
N LEU A 97 -5.07 9.54 -10.70
CA LEU A 97 -4.05 8.53 -10.39
C LEU A 97 -4.43 7.10 -10.84
N THR A 98 -5.56 6.92 -11.51
CA THR A 98 -6.01 5.61 -12.04
C THR A 98 -4.97 4.94 -12.94
N PRO A 99 -4.30 5.63 -13.89
CA PRO A 99 -3.28 5.00 -14.73
C PRO A 99 -2.10 4.49 -13.90
N MET A 100 -1.68 5.25 -12.89
CA MET A 100 -0.60 4.85 -11.99
C MET A 100 -0.98 3.61 -11.18
N LEU A 101 -2.19 3.56 -10.61
CA LEU A 101 -2.64 2.36 -9.87
C LEU A 101 -2.78 1.14 -10.79
N LYS A 102 -3.21 1.31 -12.05
CA LYS A 102 -3.23 0.22 -13.04
C LYS A 102 -1.83 -0.34 -13.29
N THR A 103 -0.82 0.53 -13.40
CA THR A 103 0.58 0.12 -13.53
C THR A 103 1.05 -0.61 -12.27
N ALA A 104 0.76 -0.09 -11.09
CA ALA A 104 1.10 -0.71 -9.82
C ALA A 104 0.47 -2.12 -9.68
N ASN A 105 -0.82 -2.26 -9.97
CA ASN A 105 -1.51 -3.57 -9.96
C ASN A 105 -0.85 -4.56 -10.93
N ARG A 106 -0.48 -4.13 -12.13
CA ARG A 106 0.22 -4.99 -13.11
C ARG A 106 1.57 -5.45 -12.58
N ARG A 107 2.36 -4.54 -12.00
CA ARG A 107 3.68 -4.85 -11.43
C ARG A 107 3.55 -5.79 -10.23
N ALA A 108 2.61 -5.52 -9.32
CA ALA A 108 2.30 -6.37 -8.18
C ALA A 108 1.85 -7.78 -8.62
N GLN A 109 0.99 -7.88 -9.64
CA GLN A 109 0.53 -9.17 -10.18
C GLN A 109 1.69 -9.97 -10.78
N ALA A 110 2.56 -9.34 -11.57
CA ALA A 110 3.71 -10.00 -12.18
C ALA A 110 4.68 -10.52 -11.11
N PHE A 111 4.99 -9.69 -10.11
CA PHE A 111 5.83 -10.07 -8.98
C PHE A 111 5.21 -11.21 -8.16
N ALA A 112 3.93 -11.09 -7.80
CA ALA A 112 3.21 -12.13 -7.08
C ALA A 112 3.21 -13.47 -7.83
N LYS A 113 3.00 -13.44 -9.16
CA LYS A 113 3.06 -14.65 -9.99
C LYS A 113 4.44 -15.29 -10.00
N ALA A 114 5.51 -14.49 -10.11
CA ALA A 114 6.88 -15.01 -10.10
C ALA A 114 7.27 -15.66 -8.77
N HIS A 115 6.71 -15.18 -7.66
CA HIS A 115 7.01 -15.63 -6.30
C HIS A 115 5.90 -16.51 -5.67
N ASN A 116 4.91 -16.96 -6.46
CA ASN A 116 3.77 -17.76 -5.99
C ASN A 116 2.98 -17.13 -4.81
N LEU A 117 2.84 -15.80 -4.82
CA LEU A 117 2.08 -15.05 -3.83
C LEU A 117 0.61 -14.90 -4.25
N SER A 118 -0.29 -14.88 -3.28
CA SER A 118 -1.68 -14.48 -3.49
C SER A 118 -1.75 -13.00 -3.88
N PHE A 119 -2.51 -12.69 -4.93
CA PHE A 119 -2.70 -11.32 -5.39
C PHE A 119 -4.17 -10.99 -5.62
N GLN A 120 -4.55 -9.80 -5.18
CA GLN A 120 -5.80 -9.15 -5.52
C GLN A 120 -5.52 -7.69 -5.84
N ALA A 121 -6.05 -7.22 -6.96
CA ALA A 121 -5.86 -5.84 -7.41
C ALA A 121 -6.53 -4.86 -6.44
N ALA A 122 -5.85 -3.74 -6.18
CA ALA A 122 -6.43 -2.63 -5.45
C ALA A 122 -7.20 -1.69 -6.37
N GLU A 123 -8.19 -1.00 -5.82
CA GLU A 123 -9.01 -0.02 -6.52
C GLU A 123 -8.85 1.39 -5.92
N ILE A 124 -9.18 2.41 -6.71
CA ILE A 124 -9.29 3.79 -6.20
C ILE A 124 -10.68 3.96 -5.64
N HIS A 125 -10.75 4.49 -4.42
CA HIS A 125 -11.96 5.07 -3.87
C HIS A 125 -11.78 6.59 -3.85
N MET A 126 -12.72 7.30 -4.48
CA MET A 126 -12.64 8.76 -4.57
C MET A 126 -12.62 9.38 -3.17
N SER A 127 -11.61 10.21 -2.92
CA SER A 127 -11.46 10.92 -1.65
C SER A 127 -11.62 12.43 -1.87
N LEU A 128 -12.71 13.02 -1.38
CA LEU A 128 -13.04 14.45 -1.56
C LEU A 128 -12.37 15.36 -0.51
N HIS A 129 -11.11 15.13 -0.13
CA HIS A 129 -10.49 15.81 1.01
C HIS A 129 -9.50 16.90 0.58
N ASN A 130 -10.02 18.10 0.29
CA ASN A 130 -9.27 19.30 -0.12
C ASN A 130 -8.21 19.85 0.90
N ARG A 131 -7.83 19.11 1.95
CA ARG A 131 -6.93 19.57 3.03
C ARG A 131 -6.10 18.46 3.69
N ARG A 132 -5.82 17.34 3.00
CA ARG A 132 -4.95 16.31 3.58
C ARG A 132 -3.47 16.75 3.48
N PRO A 133 -2.63 16.50 4.51
CA PRO A 133 -1.18 16.59 4.34
C PRO A 133 -0.72 15.76 3.14
N ALA A 134 0.23 16.29 2.36
CA ALA A 134 0.73 15.66 1.14
C ALA A 134 1.27 14.24 1.40
N ASP A 135 1.87 14.03 2.58
CA ASP A 135 2.54 12.77 2.95
C ASP A 135 1.59 11.75 3.59
N LEU A 136 0.28 12.01 3.62
CA LEU A 136 -0.69 11.12 4.26
C LEU A 136 -1.52 10.37 3.22
N LEU A 137 -1.35 9.05 3.18
CA LEU A 137 -2.11 8.15 2.34
C LEU A 137 -3.15 7.41 3.17
N ILE A 138 -4.43 7.48 2.77
CA ILE A 138 -5.48 6.66 3.39
C ILE A 138 -5.65 5.40 2.54
N ILE A 139 -5.54 4.25 3.18
CA ILE A 139 -5.68 2.94 2.55
C ILE A 139 -6.62 2.07 3.36
N GLU A 140 -7.23 1.10 2.68
CA GLU A 140 -8.01 0.03 3.31
C GLU A 140 -7.31 -1.31 3.08
N THR A 141 -7.01 -2.01 4.18
CA THR A 141 -6.28 -3.26 4.21
C THR A 141 -7.15 -4.38 4.78
N GLU A 142 -6.90 -5.62 4.37
CA GLU A 142 -7.51 -6.79 5.03
C GLU A 142 -6.91 -7.05 6.42
N GLN A 143 -5.69 -6.55 6.66
CA GLN A 143 -5.03 -6.67 7.95
C GLN A 143 -5.68 -5.72 8.96
N PRO A 144 -6.08 -6.21 10.15
CA PRO A 144 -6.59 -5.35 11.20
C PRO A 144 -5.46 -4.47 11.73
N ALA A 145 -5.70 -3.17 11.79
CA ALA A 145 -4.85 -2.23 12.50
C ALA A 145 -5.66 -1.59 13.62
N GLN A 146 -5.30 -1.94 14.85
CA GLN A 146 -5.89 -1.33 16.03
C GLN A 146 -5.17 -0.02 16.34
N THR A 147 -5.91 1.06 16.58
CA THR A 147 -5.29 2.28 17.07
C THR A 147 -5.08 2.17 18.58
N CYS A 148 -3.83 2.39 18.99
CA CYS A 148 -3.40 2.49 20.39
C CYS A 148 -3.10 3.96 20.77
N GLY A 149 -3.43 4.92 19.90
CA GLY A 149 -3.24 6.35 20.13
C GLY A 149 -1.80 6.84 19.93
N ASN A 150 -0.88 5.98 19.48
CA ASN A 150 0.52 6.32 19.25
C ASN A 150 1.02 5.69 17.94
N ILE A 151 1.54 6.52 17.03
CA ILE A 151 2.06 6.10 15.72
C ILE A 151 3.12 5.00 15.82
N ILE A 152 3.99 5.04 16.83
CA ILE A 152 5.06 4.03 17.01
C ILE A 152 4.43 2.68 17.35
N THR A 153 3.51 2.66 18.32
CA THR A 153 2.82 1.44 18.77
C THR A 153 1.95 0.87 17.64
N ASP A 154 1.18 1.72 16.96
CA ASP A 154 0.33 1.33 15.84
C ASP A 154 1.17 0.71 14.72
N SER A 155 2.30 1.33 14.38
CA SER A 155 3.22 0.84 13.33
C SER A 155 3.87 -0.49 13.71
N LEU A 156 4.36 -0.64 14.94
CA LEU A 156 4.97 -1.90 15.40
C LEU A 156 3.95 -3.04 15.48
N ASN A 157 2.72 -2.75 15.91
CA ASN A 157 1.66 -3.75 15.97
C ASN A 157 1.28 -4.23 14.58
N LEU A 158 1.13 -3.31 13.62
CA LEU A 158 0.91 -3.68 12.22
C LEU A 158 2.10 -4.47 11.68
N ALA A 159 3.34 -4.00 11.86
CA ALA A 159 4.54 -4.67 11.38
C ALA A 159 4.64 -6.14 11.84
N ARG A 160 4.23 -6.42 13.08
CA ARG A 160 4.21 -7.78 13.65
C ARG A 160 3.10 -8.66 13.08
N SER A 161 1.99 -8.08 12.60
CA SER A 161 0.89 -8.83 12.00
C SER A 161 1.06 -9.08 10.51
N LEU A 162 2.00 -8.38 9.85
CA LEU A 162 2.25 -8.56 8.43
C LEU A 162 2.80 -9.96 8.12
N PRO A 163 2.34 -10.57 7.02
CA PRO A 163 2.90 -11.84 6.56
C PRO A 163 4.36 -11.64 6.13
N GLN A 164 5.20 -12.63 6.45
CA GLN A 164 6.53 -12.71 5.85
C GLN A 164 6.37 -13.14 4.41
N LEU A 165 6.74 -12.29 3.46
CA LEU A 165 6.75 -12.64 2.05
C LEU A 165 7.95 -13.56 1.79
N PRO A 166 7.77 -14.72 1.12
CA PRO A 166 8.89 -15.53 0.63
C PRO A 166 9.57 -14.79 -0.52
N LEU A 167 10.56 -13.96 -0.18
CA LEU A 167 11.40 -13.19 -1.10
C LEU A 167 12.71 -13.94 -1.39
#